data_AF-A0A554J469-F1
#
_entry.id   AF-A0A554J469-F1
#
_cell.length_a   1.000
_cell.length_b   1.000
_cell.length_c   1.000
_cell.angle_alpha   90.00
_cell.angle_beta   90.00
_cell.angle_gamma   90.00
#
_symmetry.space_group_name_H-M   'P 1'
#
loop_
_entity.id
_entity.type
_entity.pdbx_description
1 polymer ?
#
loop_
_entity_poly.entity_id
_entity_poly.type
_entity_poly.pdbx_seq_one_letter_code
_entity_poly.pdbx_strand_id
1 'polypeptide(L)'
;MKLRRQTTSPDGFIIIAAEYNHGYTAVLKNALDYVAHEWRDKAVGFVGYGSALGSRAIEQLRGVVVELQMAPIRYAVHMPFEVVMAGNKGTPESELFSAFDERAGGMLDQLIAWSKALKTLRMPTNAA
;
A
#
# COMPACT_ATOMS: atom_id res chain seq x y z
N MET A 1 -14.94 0.56 -2.64
CA MET A 1 -13.88 -0.47 -2.50
C MET A 1 -14.52 -1.72 -1.92
N LYS A 2 -14.62 -2.83 -2.67
CA LYS A 2 -15.13 -4.10 -2.14
C LYS A 2 -13.96 -4.84 -1.47
N LEU A 3 -13.79 -4.69 -0.16
CA LEU A 3 -12.94 -5.60 0.61
C LEU A 3 -13.69 -6.92 0.73
N ARG A 4 -13.37 -7.87 -0.15
CA ARG A 4 -13.90 -9.22 -0.07
C ARG A 4 -13.06 -9.96 0.96
N ARG A 5 -13.70 -10.50 1.99
CA ARG A 5 -13.04 -11.34 2.99
C ARG A 5 -12.36 -12.50 2.26
N GLN A 6 -11.03 -12.48 2.23
CA GLN A 6 -10.26 -13.53 1.57
C GLN A 6 -10.22 -14.77 2.46
N THR A 7 -10.24 -15.96 1.86
CA THR A 7 -10.19 -17.25 2.58
C THR A 7 -8.87 -17.42 3.33
N THR A 8 -7.80 -16.75 2.86
CA THR A 8 -6.51 -16.65 3.53
C THR A 8 -6.22 -15.18 3.78
N SER A 9 -5.98 -14.80 5.04
CA SER A 9 -5.60 -13.43 5.37
C SER A 9 -4.18 -13.14 4.84
N PRO A 10 -3.98 -12.09 4.01
CA PRO A 10 -2.66 -11.74 3.52
C PRO A 10 -1.72 -11.27 4.65
N ASP A 11 -0.42 -11.51 4.47
CA ASP A 11 0.63 -11.19 5.46
C ASP A 11 1.16 -9.74 5.35
N GLY A 12 0.84 -9.07 4.24
CA GLY A 12 1.17 -7.66 3.95
C GLY A 12 0.30 -7.10 2.83
N PHE A 13 0.32 -5.77 2.68
CA PHE A 13 -0.55 -5.05 1.75
C PHE A 13 0.19 -3.98 0.94
N ILE A 14 -0.36 -3.65 -0.24
CA ILE A 14 0.01 -2.46 -1.00
C ILE A 14 -1.21 -1.54 -1.04
N ILE A 15 -1.06 -0.31 -0.56
CA ILE A 15 -2.09 0.72 -0.66
C ILE A 15 -1.79 1.59 -1.88
N ILE A 16 -2.76 1.68 -2.79
CA ILE A 16 -2.71 2.61 -3.92
C ILE A 16 -3.43 3.89 -3.51
N ALA A 17 -2.70 5.00 -3.45
CA ALA A 17 -3.17 6.27 -2.94
C ALA A 17 -3.17 7.35 -4.04
N ALA A 18 -4.36 7.79 -4.42
CA ALA A 18 -4.51 9.04 -5.15
C ALA A 18 -4.32 10.22 -4.19
N GLU A 19 -3.58 11.24 -4.63
CA GLU A 19 -3.47 12.51 -3.93
C GLU A 19 -4.45 13.52 -4.49
N TYR A 20 -5.43 13.91 -3.66
CA TYR A 20 -6.40 14.97 -3.94
C TYR A 20 -6.34 16.00 -2.83
N ASN A 21 -6.28 17.29 -3.19
CA ASN A 21 -6.29 18.41 -2.24
C ASN A 21 -5.28 18.27 -1.09
N HIS A 22 -4.02 17.95 -1.41
CA HIS A 22 -2.92 17.80 -0.43
C HIS A 22 -3.04 16.56 0.47
N GLY A 23 -3.93 15.60 0.18
CA GLY A 23 -4.09 14.42 1.04
C GLY A 23 -4.56 13.17 0.29
N TYR A 24 -4.74 12.10 1.05
CA TYR A 24 -5.33 10.86 0.56
C TYR A 24 -6.86 10.98 0.50
N THR A 25 -7.52 10.09 -0.26
CA THR A 25 -8.96 10.21 -0.52
C THR A 25 -9.83 9.79 0.67
N ALA A 26 -10.97 10.45 0.85
CA ALA A 26 -11.96 10.08 1.88
C ALA A 26 -12.46 8.64 1.71
N VAL A 27 -12.58 8.15 0.46
CA VAL A 27 -12.96 6.77 0.17
C VAL A 27 -11.92 5.78 0.71
N LEU A 28 -10.62 6.10 0.57
CA LEU A 28 -9.55 5.28 1.13
C LEU A 28 -9.57 5.29 2.66
N LYS A 29 -9.80 6.45 3.30
CA LYS A 29 -9.96 6.53 4.76
C LYS A 29 -11.06 5.61 5.28
N ASN A 30 -12.25 5.75 4.68
CA ASN A 30 -13.41 4.95 5.06
C ASN A 30 -13.15 3.45 4.88
N ALA A 31 -12.45 3.05 3.81
CA ALA A 31 -12.10 1.64 3.60
C ALA A 31 -11.13 1.10 4.64
N LEU A 32 -10.14 1.90 5.06
CA LEU A 32 -9.19 1.52 6.11
C LEU A 32 -9.89 1.38 7.47
N ASP A 33 -10.75 2.34 7.81
CA ASP A 33 -11.46 2.35 9.10
C ASP A 33 -12.47 1.20 9.23
N TYR A 34 -13.10 0.77 8.13
CA TYR A 34 -14.14 -0.27 8.14
C TYR A 34 -13.64 -1.66 8.58
N VAL A 35 -12.35 -1.97 8.36
CA VAL A 35 -11.74 -3.29 8.66
C VAL A 35 -10.55 -3.16 9.61
N ALA A 36 -10.62 -2.21 10.55
CA ALA A 36 -9.50 -1.81 11.41
C ALA A 36 -8.70 -2.97 12.04
N HIS A 37 -9.37 -4.04 12.50
CA HIS A 37 -8.70 -5.18 13.14
C HIS A 37 -7.94 -6.11 12.19
N GLU A 38 -8.30 -6.14 10.91
CA GLU A 38 -7.66 -7.03 9.93
C GLU A 38 -6.26 -6.56 9.53
N TRP A 39 -5.87 -5.35 9.90
CA TRP A 39 -4.59 -4.73 9.53
C TRP A 39 -3.44 -5.05 10.47
N ARG A 40 -3.77 -5.41 11.72
CA ARG A 40 -2.81 -5.54 12.82
C ARG A 40 -1.64 -6.46 12.49
N ASP A 41 -0.45 -6.00 12.88
CA ASP A 41 0.84 -6.67 12.77
C ASP A 41 1.21 -7.07 11.33
N LYS A 42 0.68 -6.39 10.31
CA LYS A 42 0.98 -6.63 8.89
C LYS A 42 1.83 -5.52 8.30
N ALA A 43 2.71 -5.90 7.37
CA ALA A 43 3.52 -4.93 6.63
C ALA A 43 2.67 -4.20 5.58
N VAL A 44 3.00 -2.94 5.28
CA VAL A 44 2.34 -2.18 4.23
C VAL A 44 3.31 -1.36 3.39
N GLY A 45 3.17 -1.45 2.07
CA GLY A 45 3.83 -0.61 1.07
C GLY A 45 2.83 0.31 0.36
N PHE A 46 3.34 1.27 -0.39
CA PHE A 46 2.51 2.31 -1.02
C PHE A 46 2.84 2.53 -2.49
N VAL A 47 1.80 2.75 -3.27
CA VAL A 47 1.88 3.31 -4.62
C VAL A 47 1.09 4.60 -4.65
N GLY A 48 1.75 5.73 -4.88
CA GLY A 48 1.15 7.05 -4.87
C GLY A 48 1.06 7.62 -6.28
N TYR A 49 -0.01 8.36 -6.56
CA TYR A 49 -0.10 9.19 -7.77
C TYR A 49 -0.88 10.49 -7.51
N GLY A 50 -0.64 11.50 -8.33
CA GLY A 50 -1.32 12.80 -8.24
C GLY A 50 -0.36 13.97 -8.42
N SER A 51 -0.79 15.16 -7.98
CA SER A 51 -0.08 16.42 -8.26
C SER A 51 1.36 16.49 -7.74
N ALA A 52 1.64 15.89 -6.58
CA ALA A 52 2.99 15.71 -6.05
C ALA A 52 3.41 14.22 -6.05
N LEU A 53 3.03 13.51 -7.12
CA LEU A 53 3.32 12.08 -7.33
C LEU A 53 2.81 11.18 -6.17
N GLY A 54 1.79 11.63 -5.45
CA GLY A 54 1.22 10.92 -4.29
C GLY A 54 2.03 11.03 -2.99
N SER A 55 3.10 11.83 -2.94
CA SER A 55 4.00 11.92 -1.78
C SER A 55 3.30 12.36 -0.50
N ARG A 56 2.46 13.40 -0.56
CA ARG A 56 1.78 13.95 0.62
C ARG A 56 0.67 13.03 1.12
N ALA A 57 -0.05 12.40 0.20
CA ALA A 57 -1.03 11.37 0.54
C ALA A 57 -0.36 10.21 1.30
N ILE A 58 0.80 9.74 0.82
CA ILE A 58 1.56 8.66 1.47
C ILE A 58 2.10 9.09 2.83
N GLU A 59 2.62 10.31 2.96
CA GLU A 59 3.09 10.85 4.23
C GLU A 59 1.99 10.82 5.30
N GLN A 60 0.80 11.32 4.98
CA GLN A 60 -0.35 11.27 5.89
C GLN A 60 -0.78 9.84 6.20
N LEU A 61 -0.84 8.97 5.17
CA LEU A 61 -1.22 7.57 5.34
C LEU A 61 -0.25 6.81 6.25
N ARG A 62 1.03 7.15 6.28
CA ARG A 62 1.99 6.53 7.21
C ARG A 62 1.60 6.75 8.66
N GLY A 63 1.09 7.93 9.01
CA GLY A 63 0.53 8.18 10.34
C GLY A 63 -0.73 7.34 10.60
N VAL A 64 -1.65 7.29 9.62
CA VAL A 64 -2.91 6.54 9.74
C VAL A 64 -2.67 5.04 9.93
N VAL A 65 -1.82 4.42 9.12
CA VAL A 65 -1.63 2.96 9.18
C VAL A 65 -0.90 2.49 10.43
N VAL A 66 -0.10 3.36 11.06
CA VAL A 66 0.52 3.07 12.36
C VAL A 66 -0.55 2.96 13.45
N GLU A 67 -1.56 3.83 13.45
CA GLU A 67 -2.71 3.74 14.38
C GLU A 67 -3.58 2.50 14.11
N LEU A 68 -3.56 1.99 12.88
CA LEU A 68 -4.17 0.69 12.52
C LEU A 68 -3.25 -0.51 12.82
N GLN A 69 -2.14 -0.28 13.52
CA GLN A 69 -1.16 -1.29 13.92
C GLN A 69 -0.52 -2.04 12.74
N MET A 70 -0.38 -1.36 11.60
CA MET A 70 0.44 -1.84 10.48
C MET A 70 1.88 -1.36 10.61
N ALA A 71 2.80 -2.05 9.94
CA ALA A 71 4.20 -1.66 9.83
C ALA A 71 4.50 -1.11 8.41
N PRO A 72 4.51 0.22 8.21
CA PRO A 72 4.81 0.79 6.91
C PRO A 72 6.30 0.64 6.55
N ILE A 73 6.58 0.10 5.37
CA ILE A 73 7.96 0.00 4.84
C ILE A 73 8.45 1.35 4.30
N ARG A 74 9.76 1.53 4.19
CA ARG A 74 10.34 2.79 3.69
C ARG A 74 9.99 3.05 2.22
N TYR A 75 10.15 2.05 1.35
CA TYR A 75 9.99 2.24 -0.08
C TYR A 75 8.52 2.43 -0.50
N ALA A 76 8.33 3.24 -1.53
CA ALA A 76 7.05 3.49 -2.18
C ALA A 76 7.29 3.78 -3.67
N VAL A 77 6.30 3.47 -4.50
CA VAL A 77 6.31 3.87 -5.92
C VAL A 77 5.51 5.15 -6.06
N HIS A 78 6.09 6.15 -6.72
CA HIS A 78 5.47 7.46 -6.96
C HIS A 78 5.32 7.67 -8.46
N MET A 79 4.11 7.92 -8.92
CA MET A 79 3.80 8.03 -10.35
C MET A 79 3.10 9.35 -10.68
N PRO A 80 3.39 9.94 -11.86
CA PRO A 80 2.59 11.03 -12.40
C PRO A 80 1.13 10.59 -12.62
N PHE A 81 0.20 11.53 -12.50
CA PHE A 81 -1.22 11.25 -12.76
C PHE A 81 -1.47 10.81 -14.21
N GLU A 82 -0.65 11.31 -15.14
CA GLU A 82 -0.67 11.02 -16.57
C GLU A 82 -0.47 9.53 -16.86
N VAL A 83 0.37 8.83 -16.09
CA VAL A 83 0.59 7.39 -16.22
C VAL A 83 -0.70 6.63 -15.92
N VAL A 84 -1.41 7.02 -14.86
CA VAL A 84 -2.70 6.41 -14.49
C VAL A 84 -3.76 6.71 -15.56
N MET A 85 -3.78 7.93 -16.09
CA MET A 85 -4.71 8.31 -17.17
C MET A 85 -4.45 7.54 -18.47
N ALA A 86 -3.19 7.31 -18.82
CA ALA A 86 -2.82 6.52 -19.99
C ALA A 86 -3.22 5.04 -19.83
N GLY A 87 -2.98 4.45 -18.65
CA GLY A 87 -3.47 3.10 -18.33
C GLY A 87 -4.98 2.97 -18.46
N ASN A 88 -5.75 3.95 -17.96
CA ASN A 88 -7.21 3.97 -18.11
C ASN A 88 -7.69 4.11 -19.57
N LYS A 89 -6.82 4.58 -20.48
CA LYS A 89 -7.09 4.66 -21.92
C LYS A 89 -6.65 3.40 -22.68
N GLY A 90 -6.11 2.40 -21.99
CA GLY A 90 -5.68 1.14 -22.59
C GLY A 90 -4.27 1.16 -23.16
N THR A 91 -3.42 2.12 -22.78
CA THR A 91 -2.00 2.08 -23.14
C THR A 91 -1.35 0.80 -22.56
N PRO A 92 -0.54 0.05 -23.34
CA PRO A 92 0.08 -1.17 -22.87
C PRO A 92 0.94 -0.98 -21.61
N GLU A 93 0.85 -1.92 -20.68
CA GLU A 93 1.59 -1.87 -19.40
C GLU A 93 3.10 -1.75 -19.59
N SER A 94 3.65 -2.41 -20.62
CA SER A 94 5.09 -2.33 -20.98
C SER A 94 5.57 -0.92 -21.30
N GLU A 95 4.68 -0.07 -21.82
CA GLU A 95 4.97 1.32 -22.15
C GLU A 95 4.80 2.25 -20.95
N LEU A 96 4.01 1.85 -19.96
CA LEU A 96 3.68 2.68 -18.79
C LEU A 96 4.62 2.41 -17.62
N PHE A 97 4.94 1.15 -17.35
CA PHE A 97 5.44 0.73 -16.05
C PHE A 97 6.93 0.41 -15.99
N SER A 98 7.60 0.24 -17.14
CA SER A 98 9.04 -0.10 -17.21
C SER A 98 9.93 0.90 -16.46
N ALA A 99 9.56 2.19 -16.45
CA ALA A 99 10.27 3.24 -15.70
C ALA A 99 10.20 3.08 -14.16
N PHE A 100 9.32 2.21 -13.66
CA PHE A 100 9.11 1.96 -12.24
C PHE A 100 9.64 0.60 -11.77
N ASP A 101 10.11 -0.27 -12.67
CA ASP A 101 10.48 -1.66 -12.36
C ASP A 101 11.48 -1.77 -11.20
N GLU A 102 12.56 -0.97 -11.22
CA GLU A 102 13.56 -0.99 -10.16
C GLU A 102 12.97 -0.56 -8.80
N ARG A 103 12.17 0.51 -8.79
CA ARG A 103 11.53 1.04 -7.57
C ARG A 103 10.48 0.06 -7.03
N ALA A 104 9.70 -0.54 -7.94
CA ALA A 104 8.72 -1.55 -7.61
C ALA A 104 9.39 -2.80 -7.05
N GLY A 105 10.49 -3.27 -7.66
CA GLY A 105 11.31 -4.37 -7.17
C GLY A 105 11.80 -4.13 -5.74
N GLY A 106 12.45 -3.00 -5.48
CA GLY A 106 12.93 -2.67 -4.14
C GLY A 106 11.80 -2.55 -3.09
N MET A 107 10.64 -2.00 -3.48
CA MET A 107 9.47 -1.95 -2.62
C MET A 107 8.94 -3.36 -2.29
N LEU A 108 8.82 -4.22 -3.30
CA LEU A 108 8.32 -5.58 -3.15
C LEU A 108 9.28 -6.42 -2.30
N ASP A 109 10.59 -6.32 -2.52
CA ASP A 109 11.59 -7.04 -1.74
C ASP A 109 11.50 -6.67 -0.25
N GLN A 110 11.41 -5.37 0.06
CA GLN A 110 11.25 -4.90 1.44
C GLN A 110 9.91 -5.34 2.04
N LEU A 111 8.82 -5.24 1.28
CA LEU A 111 7.49 -5.66 1.74
C LEU A 111 7.46 -7.15 2.07
N ILE A 112 8.04 -7.99 1.21
CA ILE A 112 8.09 -9.44 1.40
C ILE A 112 8.92 -9.79 2.63
N ALA A 113 10.10 -9.16 2.79
CA ALA A 113 10.95 -9.39 3.95
C ALA A 113 10.22 -9.05 5.26
N TRP A 114 9.55 -7.90 5.33
CA TRP A 114 8.81 -7.46 6.51
C TRP A 114 7.56 -8.31 6.77
N SER A 115 6.83 -8.68 5.73
CA SER A 115 5.65 -9.55 5.85
C SER A 115 6.02 -10.92 6.42
N LYS A 116 7.16 -11.49 6.02
CA LYS A 116 7.70 -12.74 6.57
C LYS A 116 8.09 -12.58 8.04
N ALA A 117 8.80 -11.52 8.38
CA ALA A 117 9.26 -11.27 9.75
C ALA A 117 8.09 -11.09 10.73
N LEU A 118 7.11 -10.25 10.38
CA LEU A 118 5.98 -9.91 11.25
C LEU A 118 4.94 -11.04 11.36
N LYS A 119 4.99 -12.04 10.48
CA LYS A 119 4.09 -13.20 10.54
C LYS A 119 4.14 -13.90 11.90
N THR A 120 5.31 -13.92 12.54
CA THR A 120 5.53 -14.55 13.85
C THR A 120 4.69 -13.93 14.96
N LEU A 121 4.35 -12.64 14.88
CA LEU A 121 3.50 -11.94 15.86
C LEU A 121 2.05 -12.42 15.85
N ARG A 122 1.62 -13.04 14.74
CA ARG A 122 0.24 -13.50 14.51
C ARG A 122 0.09 -15.01 14.66
N MET A 123 1.20 -15.73 14.87
CA MET A 123 1.18 -17.16 15.12
C MET A 123 0.83 -17.40 16.59
N PRO A 124 0.06 -18.44 16.92
CA PRO A 124 -0.16 -18.83 18.31
C PRO A 124 1.20 -19.06 18.96
N THR A 125 1.44 -18.46 20.12
CA THR A 125 2.62 -18.77 20.92
C THR A 125 2.57 -20.26 21.24
N ASN A 126 3.44 -21.06 20.61
CA ASN A 126 3.75 -22.36 21.16
C ASN A 126 4.45 -22.08 22.48
N ALA A 127 3.71 -22.22 23.58
CA ALA A 127 4.25 -22.14 24.92
C ALA A 127 5.47 -23.05 25.00
N ALA A 128 6.63 -22.43 25.26
CA ALA A 128 7.84 -23.13 25.67
C ALA A 128 7.64 -23.70 27.09
#